data_AF-A0A2N6MMD5-F1
#
_entry.id   AF-A0A2N6MMD5-F1
#
_cell.length_a   1.000
_cell.length_b   1.000
_cell.length_c   1.000
_cell.angle_alpha   90.00
_cell.angle_beta   90.00
_cell.angle_gamma   90.00
#
_symmetry.space_group_name_H-M   'P 1'
#
loop_
_entity.id
_entity.type
_entity.pdbx_description
1 polymer ?
#
loop_
_entity_poly.entity_id
_entity_poly.type
_entity_poly.pdbx_seq_one_letter_code
_entity_poly.pdbx_strand_id
1 'polypeptide(L)'
;MDHFFLGLLLPLTLKVLDEVVETHEEYAIRRLGWVTERFQEENVCPPRWLLLLRASLKPATVALPRVKAAIEEALKTLECFKT
;
A
#
# COMPACT_ATOMS: atom_id res chain seq x y z
N MET A 1 10.09 -0.17 34.75
CA MET A 1 9.04 0.81 35.09
C MET A 1 9.10 1.86 34.01
N ASP A 2 8.18 1.79 33.05
CA ASP A 2 7.78 2.89 32.17
C ASP A 2 6.38 2.55 31.65
N HIS A 3 5.42 2.70 32.56
CA HIS A 3 3.98 2.63 32.29
C HIS A 3 3.52 4.00 31.80
N PHE A 4 3.84 4.36 30.55
CA PHE A 4 3.19 5.49 29.90
C PHE A 4 2.75 5.06 28.51
N PHE A 5 1.47 5.34 28.22
CA PHE A 5 0.68 4.93 27.05
C PHE A 5 0.15 3.49 27.00
N LEU A 6 -1.03 3.27 27.59
CA LEU A 6 -2.12 2.44 27.02
C LEU A 6 -3.37 2.47 27.92
N GLY A 7 -3.78 3.67 28.36
CA GLY A 7 -4.97 3.84 29.20
C GLY A 7 -6.31 3.98 28.45
N LEU A 8 -6.33 3.83 27.12
CA LEU A 8 -7.51 4.18 26.31
C LEU A 8 -7.84 3.22 25.15
N LEU A 9 -7.30 1.98 25.14
CA LEU A 9 -7.82 0.93 24.25
C LEU A 9 -8.48 -0.15 25.10
N LEU A 10 -9.79 -0.30 24.92
CA LEU A 10 -10.57 -1.36 25.55
C LEU A 10 -10.05 -2.72 25.03
N PRO A 11 -9.78 -3.72 25.90
CA PRO A 11 -9.27 -5.03 25.48
C PRO A 11 -10.13 -5.72 24.40
N LEU A 12 -11.45 -5.48 24.44
CA LEU A 12 -12.38 -5.94 23.42
C LEU A 12 -12.16 -5.27 22.05
N THR A 13 -11.84 -3.97 22.04
CA THR A 13 -11.52 -3.23 20.81
C THR A 13 -10.20 -3.71 20.22
N LEU A 14 -9.19 -4.00 21.05
CA LEU A 14 -7.93 -4.59 20.58
C LEU A 14 -8.15 -5.94 19.90
N LYS A 15 -8.94 -6.82 20.52
CA LYS A 15 -9.24 -8.13 19.96
C LYS A 15 -9.96 -8.04 18.61
N VAL A 16 -10.96 -7.17 18.53
CA VAL A 16 -11.70 -6.95 17.27
C VAL A 16 -10.80 -6.31 16.21
N LEU A 17 -9.91 -5.37 16.58
CA LEU A 17 -8.95 -4.77 15.66
C LEU A 17 -7.98 -5.82 15.10
N ASP A 18 -7.47 -6.73 15.93
CA ASP A 18 -6.56 -7.79 15.48
C ASP A 18 -7.23 -8.71 14.44
N GLU A 19 -8.55 -8.93 14.56
CA GLU A 19 -9.35 -9.74 13.64
C GLU A 19 -9.64 -9.04 12.30
N VAL A 20 -9.63 -7.70 12.25
CA VAL A 20 -10.05 -6.91 11.06
C VAL A 20 -8.95 -6.04 10.47
N VAL A 21 -7.79 -5.91 11.12
CA VAL A 21 -6.71 -5.05 10.66
C VAL A 21 -6.02 -5.68 9.44
N GLU A 22 -5.93 -4.92 8.36
CA GLU A 22 -5.13 -5.30 7.21
C GLU A 22 -3.66 -5.42 7.62
N THR A 23 -2.99 -6.46 7.13
CA THR A 23 -1.54 -6.53 7.21
C THR A 23 -0.91 -5.37 6.43
N HIS A 24 0.32 -5.00 6.76
CA HIS A 24 1.07 -3.99 5.99
C HIS A 24 1.18 -4.34 4.50
N GLU A 25 1.23 -5.64 4.18
CA GLU A 25 1.27 -6.14 2.80
C GLU A 25 -0.06 -5.90 2.07
N GLU A 26 -1.18 -6.22 2.70
CA GLU A 26 -2.53 -6.01 2.14
C GLU A 26 -2.85 -4.53 1.94
N TYR A 27 -2.56 -3.71 2.97
CA TYR A 27 -2.70 -2.26 2.86
C TYR A 27 -1.89 -1.71 1.68
N ALA A 28 -0.65 -2.18 1.49
CA ALA A 28 0.20 -1.72 0.41
C ALA A 28 -0.35 -2.09 -0.97
N ILE A 29 -0.86 -3.31 -1.15
CA ILE A 29 -1.47 -3.76 -2.41
C ILE A 29 -2.72 -2.94 -2.71
N ARG A 30 -3.60 -2.74 -1.72
CA ARG A 30 -4.81 -1.93 -1.88
C ARG A 30 -4.47 -0.47 -2.21
N ARG A 31 -3.49 0.11 -1.50
CA ARG A 31 -3.04 1.49 -1.73
C ARG A 31 -2.45 1.66 -3.13
N LEU A 32 -1.67 0.69 -3.58
CA LEU A 32 -1.12 0.68 -4.93
C LEU A 32 -2.23 0.64 -5.98
N GLY A 33 -3.24 -0.23 -5.81
CA GLY A 33 -4.41 -0.29 -6.69
C GLY A 33 -5.11 1.06 -6.83
N TRP A 34 -5.40 1.71 -5.70
CA TRP A 34 -5.99 3.06 -5.72
C TRP A 34 -5.13 4.10 -6.46
N VAL A 35 -3.81 4.07 -6.27
CA VAL A 35 -2.90 5.00 -6.99
C VAL A 35 -2.88 4.72 -8.49
N THR A 36 -2.91 3.44 -8.88
CA THR A 36 -3.01 3.03 -10.29
C THR A 36 -4.27 3.58 -10.94
N GLU A 37 -5.43 3.40 -10.31
CA GLU A 37 -6.71 3.95 -10.78
C GLU A 37 -6.66 5.47 -10.94
N ARG A 38 -6.05 6.18 -9.99
CA ARG A 38 -5.88 7.65 -10.09
C ARG A 38 -5.03 8.05 -11.29
N PHE A 39 -3.93 7.35 -11.57
CA PHE A 39 -3.12 7.64 -12.77
C PHE A 39 -3.88 7.34 -14.06
N GLN A 40 -4.71 6.29 -14.10
CA GLN A 40 -5.58 5.98 -15.23
C GLN A 40 -6.60 7.10 -15.47
N GLU A 41 -7.30 7.56 -14.43
CA GLU A 41 -8.27 8.66 -14.53
C GLU A 41 -7.62 9.98 -14.98
N GLU A 42 -6.39 10.23 -14.53
CA GLU A 42 -5.60 11.40 -14.93
C GLU A 42 -5.00 11.28 -16.33
N ASN A 43 -5.09 10.11 -16.98
CA ASN A 43 -4.44 9.80 -18.25
C ASN A 43 -2.91 10.05 -18.23
N VAL A 44 -2.28 9.75 -17.09
CA VAL A 44 -0.84 9.92 -16.89
C VAL A 44 -0.17 8.56 -16.79
N CYS A 45 0.96 8.41 -17.48
CA CYS A 45 1.77 7.20 -17.46
C CYS A 45 3.05 7.43 -16.64
N PRO A 46 3.03 7.14 -15.33
CA PRO A 46 4.12 7.49 -14.43
C PRO A 46 5.31 6.53 -14.57
N PRO A 47 6.55 7.03 -14.37
CA PRO A 47 7.67 6.15 -14.09
C PRO A 47 7.50 5.47 -12.72
N ARG A 48 8.17 4.31 -12.53
CA ARG A 48 8.11 3.52 -11.28
C ARG A 48 8.27 4.34 -10.02
N TRP A 49 9.27 5.23 -9.96
CA TRP A 49 9.55 5.99 -8.75
C TRP A 49 8.37 6.89 -8.35
N LEU A 50 7.63 7.44 -9.32
CA LEU A 50 6.49 8.32 -9.07
C LEU A 50 5.27 7.52 -8.59
N LEU A 51 5.04 6.34 -9.16
CA LEU A 51 4.03 5.39 -8.67
C LEU A 51 4.28 5.04 -7.20
N LEU A 52 5.51 4.66 -6.87
CA LEU A 52 5.89 4.29 -5.49
C LEU A 52 5.83 5.48 -4.52
N LEU A 53 6.23 6.66 -4.98
CA LEU A 53 6.17 7.89 -4.19
C LEU A 53 4.72 8.24 -3.84
N ARG A 54 3.81 8.20 -4.81
CA ARG A 54 2.38 8.51 -4.59
C ARG A 54 1.66 7.44 -3.76
N ALA A 55 2.11 6.19 -3.87
CA ALA A 55 1.63 5.09 -3.02
C ALA A 55 2.22 5.14 -1.60
N SER A 56 3.21 6.00 -1.34
CA SER A 56 3.87 6.17 -0.04
C SER A 56 4.38 4.84 0.56
N LEU A 57 4.85 3.93 -0.29
CA LEU A 57 5.30 2.60 0.14
C LEU A 57 6.72 2.66 0.73
N LYS A 58 6.90 2.07 1.92
CA LYS A 58 8.21 1.96 2.57
C LYS A 58 9.09 0.92 1.86
N PRO A 59 10.43 1.09 1.83
CA PRO A 59 11.33 0.14 1.19
C PRO A 59 11.18 -1.32 1.65
N ALA A 60 10.96 -1.53 2.95
CA ALA A 60 10.73 -2.87 3.51
C ALA A 60 9.47 -3.54 2.97
N THR A 61 8.39 -2.77 2.77
CA THR A 61 7.13 -3.25 2.20
C THR A 61 7.27 -3.52 0.70
N VAL A 62 7.99 -2.66 -0.03
CA VAL A 62 8.31 -2.85 -1.46
C VAL A 62 9.16 -4.11 -1.69
N ALA A 63 9.93 -4.54 -0.69
CA ALA A 63 10.74 -5.75 -0.79
C ALA A 63 9.92 -7.06 -0.77
N LEU A 64 8.69 -7.02 -0.24
CA LEU A 64 7.82 -8.19 -0.07
C LEU A 64 7.40 -8.79 -1.43
N PRO A 65 7.40 -10.12 -1.61
CA PRO A 65 7.13 -10.75 -2.90
C PRO A 65 5.77 -10.38 -3.51
N ARG A 66 4.68 -10.35 -2.73
CA ARG A 66 3.35 -10.01 -3.26
C ARG A 66 3.25 -8.54 -3.65
N VAL A 67 3.88 -7.66 -2.88
CA VAL A 67 3.94 -6.22 -3.20
C VAL A 67 4.75 -5.98 -4.47
N LYS A 68 5.89 -6.67 -4.65
CA LYS A 68 6.66 -6.60 -5.90
C LYS A 68 5.82 -6.99 -7.11
N ALA A 69 5.14 -8.14 -7.03
CA ALA A 69 4.27 -8.60 -8.11
C ALA A 69 3.17 -7.58 -8.43
N ALA A 70 2.54 -7.00 -7.40
CA ALA A 70 1.53 -5.96 -7.56
C ALA A 70 2.10 -4.69 -8.21
N ILE A 71 3.33 -4.28 -7.88
CA ILE A 71 4.01 -3.12 -8.50
C ILE A 71 4.25 -3.38 -9.99
N GLU A 72 4.74 -4.55 -10.37
CA GLU A 72 4.97 -4.86 -11.78
C GLU A 72 3.65 -4.87 -12.57
N GLU A 73 2.57 -5.43 -12.00
CA GLU A 73 1.26 -5.44 -12.64
C GLU A 73 0.67 -4.02 -12.78
N ALA A 74 0.82 -3.18 -11.75
CA ALA A 74 0.42 -1.79 -11.79
C ALA A 74 1.18 -1.01 -12.88
N LEU A 75 2.50 -1.22 -12.99
CA LEU A 75 3.30 -0.59 -14.04
C LEU A 75 2.85 -1.02 -15.41
N LYS A 76 2.64 -2.33 -15.62
CA LYS A 76 2.13 -2.88 -16.88
C LYS A 76 0.76 -2.31 -17.24
N THR A 77 -0.12 -2.14 -16.26
CA THR A 77 -1.44 -1.50 -16.43
C THR A 77 -1.32 -0.04 -16.86
N LEU A 78 -0.28 0.66 -16.39
CA LEU A 78 0.01 2.06 -16.69
C LEU A 78 0.99 2.23 -17.86
N GLU A 79 1.37 1.17 -18.58
CA GLU A 79 2.17 1.30 -19.79
C GLU A 79 1.32 1.91 -20.91
N CYS A 80 1.38 3.23 -21.07
CA CYS A 80 0.96 3.87 -22.32
C CYS A 80 1.86 3.38 -23.46
N PHE A 81 1.29 2.61 -24.39
CA PHE A 81 1.80 2.23 -25.70
C PHE A 81 3.33 2.16 -25.81
N LYS A 82 3.90 0.99 -25.52
CA LYS A 82 5.15 0.59 -26.18
C LYS A 82 4.87 0.58 -27.69
N THR A 83 5.49 1.53 -28.40
CA THR A 83 5.63 1.51 -29.86
C THR A 83 6.56 0.40 -30.28
#